data_AF-A0A1V2W3E0-F1
#
_entry.id   AF-A0A1V2W3E0-F1
#
_cell.length_a   1.000
_cell.length_b   1.000
_cell.length_c   1.000
_cell.angle_alpha   90.00
_cell.angle_beta   90.00
_cell.angle_gamma   90.00
#
_symmetry.space_group_name_H-M   'P 1'
#
loop_
_entity.id
_entity.type
_entity.pdbx_description
1 polymer ?
#
loop_
_entity_poly.entity_id
_entity_poly.type
_entity_poly.pdbx_seq_one_letter_code
_entity_poly.pdbx_strand_id
1 'polypeptide(L)' 'MKTQTATERALARRVDELKLTRDGYPITDPRLAQVSELLHRICMATTLEAAQWMAGDAIVQLRDFATSRNGSH' A
#
# COMPACT_ATOMS: atom_id res chain seq x y z
N MET A 1 -3.81 -12.93 29.23
CA MET A 1 -3.35 -12.77 27.83
C MET A 1 -4.59 -12.71 26.94
N LYS A 2 -4.82 -11.64 26.18
CA LYS A 2 -5.92 -11.60 25.21
C LYS A 2 -5.52 -12.48 24.02
N THR A 3 -6.33 -13.50 23.72
CA THR A 3 -6.14 -14.37 22.56
C THR A 3 -6.26 -13.54 21.29
N GLN A 4 -5.18 -13.45 20.51
CA GLN A 4 -5.22 -12.79 19.20
C GLN A 4 -6.24 -13.48 18.29
N THR A 5 -7.09 -12.69 17.67
CA THR A 5 -8.06 -13.13 16.67
C THR A 5 -7.33 -13.74 15.46
N ALA A 6 -8.03 -14.57 14.68
CA ALA A 6 -7.48 -15.13 13.45
C ALA A 6 -7.03 -14.04 12.46
N THR A 7 -7.76 -12.91 12.42
CA THR A 7 -7.45 -11.73 11.61
C THR A 7 -6.15 -11.07 12.02
N GLU A 8 -5.91 -10.89 13.33
CA GLU A 8 -4.67 -10.29 13.84
C GLU A 8 -3.44 -11.17 13.53
N ARG A 9 -3.58 -12.50 13.63
CA ARG A 9 -2.51 -13.44 13.26
C ARG A 9 -2.21 -13.40 11.76
N ALA A 10 -3.24 -13.34 10.92
CA ALA A 10 -3.08 -13.22 9.47
C ALA A 10 -2.43 -11.88 9.08
N LEU A 11 -2.79 -10.79 9.76
CA LEU A 11 -2.20 -9.47 9.57
C LEU A 11 -0.71 -9.46 9.97
N ALA A 12 -0.37 -10.01 11.14
CA ALA A 12 1.01 -10.08 11.62
C ALA A 12 1.92 -10.85 10.64
N ARG A 13 1.44 -12.00 10.15
CA ARG A 13 2.17 -12.80 9.15
C ARG A 13 2.40 -12.01 7.85
N ARG A 14 1.37 -11.35 7.34
CA ARG A 14 1.49 -10.51 6.13
C ARG A 14 2.49 -9.37 6.32
N VAL A 15 2.49 -8.72 7.49
CA VAL A 15 3.44 -7.65 7.79
C VAL A 15 4.88 -8.18 7.80
N ASP A 16 5.13 -9.36 8.36
CA ASP A 16 6.47 -9.95 8.39
C ASP A 16 6.95 -10.39 6.99
N GLU A 17 6.06 -10.94 6.16
CA GLU A 17 6.36 -11.25 4.76
C GLU A 17 6.68 -9.98 3.95
N LEU A 18 6.00 -8.86 4.24
CA LEU A 18 6.22 -7.57 3.57
C LEU A 18 7.49 -6.84 4.06
N LYS A 19 7.92 -7.03 5.32
CA LYS A 19 9.20 -6.49 5.80
C LYS A 19 10.39 -7.02 4.99
N LEU A 20 10.36 -8.30 4.61
CA LEU A 20 11.38 -8.96 3.78
C LEU A 20 11.51 -8.34 2.39
N THR A 21 10.45 -7.73 1.87
CA THR A 21 10.43 -7.08 0.54
C THR A 21 10.62 -5.57 0.62
N ARG A 22 10.41 -4.95 1.79
CA ARG A 22 10.54 -3.51 2.01
C ARG A 22 11.97 -3.00 1.86
N ASP A 23 12.95 -3.80 2.27
CA ASP A 23 14.38 -3.41 2.26
C ASP A 23 15.12 -3.87 0.99
N GLY A 24 14.42 -4.57 0.07
CA GLY A 24 15.05 -5.28 -1.04
C GLY A 24 15.43 -4.40 -2.24
N TYR A 25 14.60 -3.43 -2.64
CA TYR A 25 14.85 -2.63 -3.83
C TYR A 25 14.11 -1.27 -3.77
N PRO A 26 14.75 -0.16 -4.18
CA PRO A 26 14.02 1.09 -4.38
C PRO A 26 12.96 0.89 -5.48
N ILE A 27 11.74 1.37 -5.24
CA ILE A 27 10.69 1.39 -6.26
C ILE A 27 11.16 2.34 -7.37
N THR A 28 11.69 1.75 -8.44
CA THR A 28 12.36 2.50 -9.52
C THR A 28 11.36 3.24 -10.40
N ASP A 29 10.13 2.72 -10.50
CA ASP A 29 9.06 3.37 -11.24
C ASP A 29 8.51 4.57 -10.43
N PRO A 30 8.62 5.81 -10.95
CA PRO A 30 8.19 6.99 -10.22
C PRO A 30 6.70 6.99 -9.83
N ARG A 31 5.83 6.35 -10.64
CA ARG A 31 4.39 6.26 -10.33
C ARG A 31 4.13 5.26 -9.22
N LEU A 32 4.81 4.11 -9.25
CA LEU A 32 4.72 3.15 -8.13
C LEU A 32 5.32 3.73 -6.83
N ALA A 33 6.35 4.58 -6.92
CA ALA A 33 6.91 5.26 -5.75
C ALA A 33 5.88 6.22 -5.12
N GLN A 34 5.15 6.98 -5.94
CA GLN A 34 4.07 7.86 -5.47
C GLN A 34 2.92 7.09 -4.81
N VAL A 35 2.54 5.93 -5.37
CA VAL A 35 1.55 5.03 -4.76
C VAL A 35 2.05 4.50 -3.42
N SER A 36 3.31 4.08 -3.32
CA SER A 36 3.90 3.60 -2.06
C SER A 36 3.88 4.69 -0.98
N GLU A 37 4.18 5.93 -1.34
CA GLU A 37 4.11 7.07 -0.42
C GLU A 37 2.67 7.34 0.04
N LEU A 38 1.69 7.26 -0.85
CA LEU A 38 0.27 7.37 -0.49
C LEU A 38 -0.15 6.27 0.49
N LEU A 39 0.26 5.02 0.27
CA LEU A 39 -0.01 3.91 1.18
C LEU A 39 0.61 4.14 2.56
N HIS A 40 1.84 4.67 2.61
CA HIS A 40 2.48 5.04 3.86
C HIS A 40 1.69 6.13 4.61
N ARG A 41 1.27 7.19 3.91
CA ARG A 41 0.47 8.28 4.50
C ARG A 41 -0.90 7.81 4.98
N ILE A 42 -1.54 6.87 4.30
CA ILE A 42 -2.79 6.24 4.78
C ILE A 42 -2.57 5.55 6.12
N CYS A 43 -1.45 4.82 6.29
CA CYS A 43 -1.13 4.17 7.57
C CYS A 43 -0.85 5.16 8.70
N MET A 44 -0.38 6.37 8.37
CA MET A 44 -0.11 7.44 9.34
C MET A 44 -1.31 8.36 9.58
N ALA A 45 -2.39 8.24 8.80
CA ALA A 45 -3.55 9.09 8.90
C ALA A 45 -4.21 8.95 10.28
N THR A 46 -4.46 10.09 10.93
CA THR A 46 -5.08 10.13 12.25
C THR A 46 -6.60 10.18 12.19
N THR A 47 -7.18 10.39 11.00
CA THR A 47 -8.63 10.40 10.76
C THR A 47 -9.00 9.45 9.63
N LEU A 48 -10.18 8.84 9.76
CA LEU A 48 -10.73 7.95 8.75
C LEU A 48 -10.97 8.69 7.43
N GLU A 49 -11.47 9.94 7.50
CA GLU A 49 -11.75 10.77 6.32
C GLU A 49 -10.47 11.03 5.50
N ALA A 50 -9.38 11.42 6.17
CA ALA A 50 -8.10 11.62 5.49
C ALA A 50 -7.56 10.32 4.89
N ALA A 51 -7.68 9.21 5.61
CA ALA A 51 -7.28 7.89 5.12
C ALA A 51 -8.08 7.48 3.87
N GLN A 52 -9.40 7.70 3.87
CA GLN A 52 -10.29 7.39 2.75
C GLN A 52 -10.00 8.25 1.53
N TRP A 53 -9.76 9.55 1.72
CA TRP A 53 -9.39 10.45 0.64
C TRP A 53 -8.09 10.03 -0.03
N MET A 54 -7.04 9.78 0.76
CA MET A 54 -5.74 9.32 0.24
C MET A 54 -5.84 7.92 -0.41
N ALA A 55 -6.72 7.04 0.09
CA ALA A 55 -6.98 5.75 -0.54
C ALA A 55 -7.63 5.91 -1.92
N GLY A 56 -8.54 6.88 -2.08
CA GLY A 56 -9.10 7.25 -3.38
C GLY A 56 -8.01 7.64 -4.39
N ASP A 57 -7.12 8.55 -3.99
CA ASP A 57 -5.99 9.00 -4.81
C ASP A 57 -5.07 7.84 -5.22
N ALA A 58 -4.73 6.96 -4.27
CA ALA A 58 -3.90 5.79 -4.53
C ALA A 58 -4.52 4.84 -5.58
N ILE A 59 -5.84 4.64 -5.50
CA ILE A 59 -6.57 3.79 -6.45
C ILE A 59 -6.56 4.40 -7.85
N VAL A 60 -6.75 5.71 -7.99
CA VAL A 60 -6.69 6.39 -9.29
C VAL A 60 -5.30 6.23 -9.91
N GLN A 61 -4.24 6.51 -9.16
CA GLN A 61 -2.86 6.36 -9.65
C GLN A 61 -2.51 4.92 -10.05
N LEU A 62 -3.00 3.93 -9.29
CA LEU A 62 -2.83 2.51 -9.63
C LEU A 62 -3.53 2.13 -10.94
N ARG A 63 -4.76 2.64 -11.15
CA ARG A 63 -5.51 2.40 -12.40
C ARG A 63 -4.81 3.04 -13.60
N ASP A 64 -4.30 4.25 -13.44
CA ASP A 64 -3.56 4.96 -14.49
C ASP A 64 -2.26 4.22 -14.84
N PHE A 65 -1.54 3.72 -13.84
CA PHE A 65 -0.35 2.88 -14.03
C PHE A 65 -0.69 1.60 -14.80
N ALA A 66 -1.74 0.87 -14.38
CA ALA A 66 -2.16 -0.37 -15.04
C ALA A 66 -2.58 -0.13 -16.50
N THR A 67 -3.32 0.95 -16.77
CA THR A 67 -3.74 1.33 -18.13
C THR A 67 -2.55 1.70 -19.00
N SER A 68 -1.59 2.45 -18.46
CA SER A 68 -0.38 2.85 -19.19
C SER A 68 0.51 1.66 -19.58
N ARG A 69 0.52 0.60 -18.77
CA ARG A 69 1.23 -0.65 -19.11
C ARG A 69 0.47 -1.50 -20.13
N ASN A 70 -0.86 -1.52 -20.07
CA ASN A 70 -1.69 -2.30 -21.00
C ASN A 70 -1.83 -1.66 -22.39
N GLY A 71 -1.64 -0.34 -22.52
CA GLY A 71 -1.62 0.37 -23.79
C GLY A 71 -0.28 0.30 -24.56
N SER A 72 0.71 -0.43 -24.04
CA SER A 72 2.05 -0.60 -24.65
C SER A 72 2.19 -1.93 -25.41
N HIS A 73 1.13 -2.43 -26.03
CA HIS A 73 1.13 -3.63 -26.87
C HIS A 73 0.91 -3.29 -28.34
#